data_AF-A0A2V6LD10-F1
#
_entry.id   AF-A0A2V6LD10-F1
#
_cell.length_a   1.000
_cell.length_b   1.000
_cell.length_c   1.000
_cell.angle_alpha   90.00
_cell.angle_beta   90.00
_cell.angle_gamma   90.00
#
_symmetry.space_group_name_H-M   'P 1'
#
loop_
_entity.id
_entity.type
_entity.pdbx_description
1 polymer ?
#
loop_
_entity_poly.entity_id
_entity_poly.type
_entity_poly.pdbx_seq_one_letter_code
_entity_poly.pdbx_strand_id
1 'polypeptide(L)'
;MITTPYGHKVYAMAAEYPSAAALYEAAKRARDAGFRRWDVYSPFPIHGIDEAMGLGKSWLSGWVLFGGISGLLTAVLVEFGPSSILYPLDVHGKPTNFFTVPAFFPIMFELTVLFAAFSAFFAWQIMNRLPRWNHPMFNWERFSRVTNDGFFLAIEARDPRFTENGVYQLLEQTGGEHITIVHED
;
A
#
# COMPACT_ATOMS: atom_id res chain seq x y z
N MET A 1 2.32 27.03 -1.26
CA MET A 1 2.62 26.15 -2.41
C MET A 1 3.76 26.79 -3.18
N ILE A 2 4.77 26.02 -3.53
CA ILE A 2 5.95 26.50 -4.26
C ILE A 2 5.65 26.37 -5.75
N THR A 3 5.99 27.41 -6.50
CA THR A 3 5.75 27.51 -7.94
C THR A 3 7.07 27.85 -8.60
N THR A 4 7.40 27.16 -9.69
CA THR A 4 8.62 27.45 -10.44
C THR A 4 8.52 28.79 -11.16
N PRO A 5 9.64 29.36 -11.66
CA PRO A 5 9.62 30.58 -12.48
C PRO A 5 8.71 30.49 -13.72
N TYR A 6 8.39 29.26 -14.15
CA TYR A 6 7.52 28.96 -15.30
C TYR A 6 6.04 28.75 -14.93
N GLY A 7 5.66 28.94 -13.65
CA GLY A 7 4.27 28.86 -13.21
C GLY A 7 3.77 27.45 -12.85
N HIS A 8 4.61 26.42 -13.01
CA HIS A 8 4.23 25.04 -12.67
C HIS A 8 4.28 24.78 -11.16
N LYS A 9 3.30 24.02 -10.67
CA LYS A 9 3.26 23.59 -9.27
C LYS A 9 4.31 22.51 -9.04
N VAL A 10 5.12 22.69 -8.00
CA VAL A 10 6.10 21.69 -7.60
C VAL A 10 5.39 20.57 -6.84
N TYR A 11 5.51 19.34 -7.33
CA TYR A 11 5.02 18.15 -6.65
C TYR A 11 6.04 17.65 -5.63
N ALA A 12 7.28 17.44 -6.08
CA ALA A 12 8.36 16.88 -5.26
C ALA A 12 9.73 17.31 -5.80
N MET A 13 10.76 17.16 -4.97
CA MET A 13 12.14 17.10 -5.44
C MET A 13 12.62 15.66 -5.28
N ALA A 14 13.18 15.10 -6.34
CA ALA A 14 13.58 13.69 -6.39
C ALA A 14 15.02 13.54 -6.84
N ALA A 15 15.65 12.45 -6.41
CA ALA A 15 16.98 12.06 -6.83
C ALA A 15 17.02 10.57 -7.18
N GLU A 16 17.88 10.22 -8.13
CA GLU A 16 18.22 8.86 -8.50
C GLU A 16 19.40 8.38 -7.64
N TYR A 17 19.40 7.11 -7.26
CA TYR A 17 20.48 6.49 -6.49
C TYR A 17 21.09 5.33 -7.28
N PRO A 18 22.41 5.12 -7.19
CA PRO A 18 23.11 4.11 -7.97
C PRO A 18 22.83 2.68 -7.52
N SER A 19 22.28 2.48 -6.31
CA SER A 19 21.97 1.15 -5.78
C SER A 19 20.91 1.17 -4.69
N ALA A 20 20.30 0.00 -4.44
CA ALA A 20 19.40 -0.21 -3.30
C ALA A 20 20.04 0.11 -1.94
N ALA A 21 21.35 -0.14 -1.77
CA ALA A 21 22.07 0.17 -0.54
C ALA A 21 22.24 1.68 -0.33
N ALA A 22 22.58 2.42 -1.40
CA ALA A 22 22.66 3.88 -1.35
C ALA A 22 21.28 4.50 -1.03
N LEU A 23 20.22 3.99 -1.67
CA LEU A 23 18.84 4.41 -1.42
C LEU A 23 18.41 4.14 0.02
N TYR A 24 18.78 2.98 0.57
CA TYR A 24 18.47 2.60 1.95
C TYR A 24 19.11 3.54 2.98
N GLU A 25 20.39 3.90 2.80
CA GLU A 25 21.06 4.87 3.67
C GLU A 25 20.51 6.29 3.49
N ALA A 26 20.11 6.67 2.27
CA ALA A 26 19.44 7.93 2.01
C ALA A 26 18.07 8.00 2.70
N ALA A 27 17.30 6.92 2.67
CA ALA A 27 16.00 6.82 3.35
C ALA A 27 16.14 7.04 4.87
N LYS A 28 17.15 6.42 5.51
CA LYS A 28 17.44 6.68 6.94
C LYS A 28 17.71 8.14 7.21
N ARG A 29 18.54 8.79 6.40
CA ARG A 29 18.86 10.22 6.56
C ARG A 29 17.66 11.11 6.34
N ALA A 30 16.79 10.80 5.37
CA ALA A 30 15.54 11.53 5.14
C ALA A 30 14.59 11.40 6.34
N ARG A 31 14.45 10.19 6.92
CA ARG A 31 13.71 9.94 8.16
C ARG A 31 14.30 10.73 9.34
N ASP A 32 15.61 10.67 9.53
CA ASP A 32 16.30 11.30 10.66
C ASP A 32 16.29 12.84 10.55
N ALA A 33 16.28 13.38 9.32
CA ALA A 33 16.01 14.79 9.03
C ALA A 33 14.54 15.19 9.30
N GLY A 34 13.66 14.23 9.62
CA GLY A 34 12.30 14.40 10.09
C GLY A 34 11.29 14.79 9.01
N PHE A 35 11.56 14.46 7.75
CA PHE A 35 10.57 14.54 6.69
C PHE A 35 9.45 13.52 6.92
N ARG A 36 8.20 13.92 6.63
CA ARG A 36 6.98 13.11 6.83
C ARG A 36 6.25 12.78 5.54
N ARG A 37 6.45 13.56 4.48
CA ARG A 37 5.81 13.41 3.17
C ARG A 37 6.89 13.18 2.11
N TRP A 38 7.36 11.94 2.07
CA TRP A 38 8.36 11.49 1.12
C TRP A 38 8.15 10.00 0.86
N ASP A 39 8.66 9.53 -0.26
CA ASP A 39 8.51 8.14 -0.68
C ASP A 39 9.77 7.64 -1.38
N VAL A 40 9.91 6.33 -1.42
CA VAL A 40 11.03 5.63 -2.06
C VAL A 40 10.46 4.74 -3.17
N TYR A 41 11.06 4.80 -4.34
CA TYR A 41 10.68 3.99 -5.47
C TYR A 41 11.82 3.07 -5.87
N SER A 42 11.54 1.77 -5.94
CA SER A 42 12.49 0.74 -6.34
C SER A 42 11.81 -0.31 -7.22
N PRO A 43 12.56 -0.95 -8.14
CA PRO A 43 12.01 -1.97 -9.04
C PRO A 43 11.63 -3.27 -8.32
N PHE A 44 12.18 -3.47 -7.13
CA PHE A 44 11.92 -4.63 -6.27
C PHE A 44 11.84 -4.23 -4.79
N PRO A 45 11.25 -5.06 -3.92
CA PRO A 45 11.21 -4.82 -2.49
C PRO A 45 12.61 -4.86 -1.87
N ILE A 46 13.05 -3.74 -1.31
CA ILE A 46 14.32 -3.68 -0.58
C ILE A 46 14.06 -4.13 0.86
N HIS A 47 14.77 -5.18 1.31
CA HIS A 47 14.61 -5.68 2.67
C HIS A 47 14.95 -4.62 3.71
N GLY A 48 14.03 -4.40 4.66
CA GLY A 48 14.20 -3.44 5.75
C GLY A 48 13.95 -1.98 5.37
N ILE A 49 13.53 -1.69 4.13
CA ILE A 49 13.25 -0.30 3.71
C ILE A 49 12.15 0.35 4.58
N ASP A 50 11.15 -0.43 5.01
CA ASP A 50 10.09 0.03 5.90
C ASP A 50 10.65 0.58 7.22
N GLU A 51 11.66 -0.11 7.79
CA GLU A 51 12.33 0.33 9.02
C GLU A 51 13.20 1.57 8.77
N ALA A 52 13.91 1.61 7.64
CA ALA A 52 14.69 2.79 7.23
C ALA A 52 13.81 4.02 7.02
N MET A 53 12.59 3.85 6.49
CA MET A 53 11.59 4.90 6.34
C MET A 53 10.86 5.23 7.66
N GLY A 54 10.91 4.34 8.65
CA GLY A 54 10.19 4.49 9.92
C GLY A 54 8.68 4.22 9.79
N LEU A 55 8.29 3.36 8.86
CA LEU A 55 6.89 2.99 8.64
C LEU A 55 6.40 2.02 9.72
N GLY A 56 5.16 2.22 10.16
CA GLY A 56 4.47 1.32 11.08
C GLY A 56 3.86 0.12 10.37
N LYS A 57 3.27 -0.79 11.16
CA LYS A 57 2.50 -1.92 10.62
C LYS A 57 1.31 -1.43 9.80
N SER A 58 1.11 -2.02 8.63
CA SER A 58 -0.07 -1.75 7.79
C SER A 58 -1.36 -2.21 8.47
N TRP A 59 -2.43 -1.44 8.30
CA TRP A 59 -3.78 -1.79 8.77
C TRP A 59 -4.49 -2.83 7.89
N LEU A 60 -3.82 -3.30 6.82
CA LEU A 60 -4.39 -4.27 5.88
C LEU A 60 -4.84 -5.56 6.57
N SER A 61 -4.07 -6.07 7.53
CA SER A 61 -4.43 -7.29 8.27
C SER A 61 -5.76 -7.14 9.04
N GLY A 62 -6.06 -5.94 9.55
CA GLY A 62 -7.33 -5.64 10.21
C GLY A 62 -8.51 -5.73 9.25
N TRP A 63 -8.36 -5.21 8.03
CA TRP A 63 -9.39 -5.31 6.98
C TRP A 63 -9.61 -6.75 6.52
N VAL A 64 -8.55 -7.54 6.40
CA VAL A 64 -8.65 -8.96 6.04
C VAL A 64 -9.39 -9.76 7.12
N LEU A 65 -9.09 -9.49 8.40
CA LEU A 65 -9.79 -10.13 9.52
C LEU A 65 -11.29 -9.78 9.52
N PHE A 66 -11.62 -8.50 9.31
CA PHE A 66 -13.01 -8.05 9.18
C PHE A 66 -13.73 -8.77 8.03
N GLY A 67 -13.08 -8.87 6.86
CA GLY A 67 -13.57 -9.63 5.73
C GLY A 67 -13.85 -11.10 6.08
N GLY A 68 -12.87 -11.78 6.68
CA GLY A 68 -13.03 -13.19 7.08
C GLY A 68 -14.17 -13.41 8.07
N ILE A 69 -14.30 -12.59 9.11
CA ILE A 69 -15.42 -12.67 10.06
C ILE A 69 -16.75 -12.46 9.35
N SER A 70 -16.86 -11.47 8.46
CA SER A 70 -18.08 -11.23 7.70
C SER A 70 -18.44 -12.40 6.77
N GLY A 71 -17.44 -13.04 6.15
CA GLY A 71 -17.62 -14.25 5.33
C GLY A 71 -18.13 -15.43 6.14
N LEU A 72 -17.54 -15.68 7.31
CA LEU A 72 -17.98 -16.74 8.23
C LEU A 72 -19.43 -16.53 8.69
N LEU A 73 -19.77 -15.30 9.12
CA LEU A 73 -21.13 -14.96 9.53
C LEU A 73 -22.12 -15.13 8.37
N THR A 74 -21.73 -14.74 7.16
CA THR A 74 -22.55 -14.91 5.96
C THR A 74 -22.79 -16.40 5.67
N ALA A 75 -21.77 -17.24 5.78
CA ALA A 75 -21.92 -18.69 5.61
C ALA A 75 -22.91 -19.28 6.61
N VAL A 76 -22.72 -18.98 7.90
CA VAL A 76 -23.61 -19.44 8.97
C VAL A 76 -25.06 -19.01 8.70
N LEU A 77 -25.28 -17.76 8.29
CA LEU A 77 -26.62 -17.26 7.97
C LEU A 77 -27.24 -17.96 6.76
N VAL A 78 -26.48 -18.16 5.68
CA VAL A 78 -26.96 -18.77 4.43
C VAL A 78 -27.18 -20.27 4.58
N GLU A 79 -26.45 -20.95 5.45
CA GLU A 79 -26.59 -22.38 5.69
C GLU A 79 -27.69 -22.67 6.70
N PHE A 80 -27.58 -22.14 7.92
CA PHE A 80 -28.54 -22.41 9.00
C PHE A 80 -29.89 -21.74 8.79
N GLY A 81 -29.94 -20.61 8.07
CA GLY A 81 -31.20 -19.93 7.77
C GLY A 81 -32.18 -20.85 7.05
N PRO A 82 -31.85 -21.36 5.85
CA PRO A 82 -32.67 -22.34 5.15
C PRO A 82 -32.78 -23.68 5.89
N SER A 83 -31.66 -24.27 6.31
CA SER A 83 -31.64 -25.67 6.79
C SER A 83 -32.28 -25.89 8.15
N SER A 84 -32.33 -24.86 8.99
CA SER A 84 -32.73 -24.99 10.39
C SER A 84 -33.90 -24.10 10.78
N ILE A 85 -34.13 -22.99 10.08
CA ILE A 85 -35.15 -22.00 10.43
C ILE A 85 -36.30 -22.01 9.42
N LEU A 86 -36.00 -21.81 8.12
CA LEU A 86 -37.02 -21.59 7.10
C LEU A 86 -37.68 -22.89 6.63
N TYR A 87 -36.87 -23.91 6.32
CA TYR A 87 -37.36 -25.18 5.82
C TYR A 87 -36.47 -26.34 6.28
N PRO A 88 -36.65 -26.81 7.53
CA PRO A 88 -35.89 -27.94 8.05
C PRO A 88 -36.21 -29.21 7.27
N LEU A 89 -35.27 -29.64 6.43
CA LEU A 89 -35.39 -30.85 5.63
C LEU A 89 -34.53 -31.96 6.23
N ASP A 90 -35.17 -33.07 6.57
CA ASP A 90 -34.46 -34.29 6.94
C ASP A 90 -33.96 -34.98 5.65
N VAL A 91 -32.63 -34.95 5.45
CA VAL A 91 -31.96 -35.63 4.35
C VAL A 91 -31.14 -36.78 4.91
N HIS A 92 -31.65 -38.00 4.75
CA HIS A 92 -31.01 -39.25 5.21
C HIS A 92 -30.77 -39.33 6.73
N GLY A 93 -31.66 -38.77 7.55
CA GLY A 93 -31.54 -38.78 9.01
C GLY A 93 -30.48 -37.83 9.54
N LYS A 94 -29.95 -36.93 8.70
CA LYS A 94 -28.95 -35.96 9.12
C LYS A 94 -29.58 -34.92 10.04
N PRO A 95 -28.88 -34.51 11.11
CA PRO A 95 -29.37 -33.45 11.97
C PRO A 95 -29.64 -32.19 11.15
N THR A 96 -30.61 -31.39 11.60
CA THR A 96 -30.90 -30.03 11.11
C THR A 96 -30.50 -28.97 12.12
N ASN A 97 -29.83 -29.37 13.21
CA ASN A 97 -29.41 -28.51 14.32
C ASN A 97 -27.88 -28.31 14.28
N PHE A 98 -27.29 -27.87 15.38
CA PHE A 98 -25.85 -27.56 15.44
C PHE A 98 -24.93 -28.75 15.07
N PHE A 99 -25.40 -30.00 15.16
CA PHE A 99 -24.59 -31.17 14.80
C PHE A 99 -24.30 -31.31 13.30
N THR A 100 -24.89 -30.46 12.45
CA THR A 100 -24.69 -30.44 10.98
C THR A 100 -23.44 -29.64 10.56
N VAL A 101 -22.79 -28.93 11.49
CA VAL A 101 -21.57 -28.13 11.22
C VAL A 101 -20.51 -28.88 10.41
N PRO A 102 -20.19 -30.18 10.66
CA PRO A 102 -19.20 -30.89 9.85
C PRO A 102 -19.53 -30.95 8.35
N ALA A 103 -20.81 -30.95 7.98
CA ALA A 103 -21.24 -30.94 6.57
C ALA A 103 -21.18 -29.54 5.94
N PHE A 104 -21.31 -28.49 6.75
CA PHE A 104 -21.29 -27.07 6.35
C PHE A 104 -19.89 -26.46 6.37
N PHE A 105 -18.96 -27.07 7.11
CA PHE A 105 -17.61 -26.58 7.27
C PHE A 105 -16.89 -26.23 5.96
N PRO A 106 -16.99 -27.01 4.86
CA PRO A 106 -16.38 -26.63 3.60
C PRO A 106 -16.87 -25.27 3.08
N ILE A 107 -18.17 -25.01 3.12
CA ILE A 107 -18.74 -23.74 2.63
C ILE A 107 -18.37 -22.58 3.58
N MET A 108 -18.41 -22.81 4.90
CA MET A 108 -17.93 -21.84 5.88
C MET A 108 -16.48 -21.42 5.63
N PHE A 109 -15.62 -22.40 5.37
CA PHE A 109 -14.21 -22.15 5.04
C PHE A 109 -14.08 -21.35 3.74
N GLU A 110 -14.72 -21.79 2.66
CA GLU A 110 -14.63 -21.12 1.35
C GLU A 110 -15.14 -19.68 1.40
N LEU A 111 -16.29 -19.41 2.04
CA LEU A 111 -16.82 -18.05 2.18
C LEU A 111 -15.93 -17.15 3.04
N THR A 112 -15.33 -17.70 4.10
CA THR A 112 -14.36 -16.98 4.94
C THR A 112 -13.15 -16.56 4.10
N VAL A 113 -12.56 -17.50 3.35
CA VAL A 113 -11.39 -17.24 2.50
C VAL A 113 -11.74 -16.26 1.37
N LEU A 114 -12.90 -16.42 0.73
CA LEU A 114 -13.36 -15.56 -0.36
C LEU A 114 -13.52 -14.10 0.09
N PHE A 115 -14.20 -13.85 1.21
CA PHE A 115 -14.42 -12.50 1.72
C PHE A 115 -13.13 -11.87 2.26
N ALA A 116 -12.26 -12.68 2.88
CA ALA A 116 -10.93 -12.24 3.29
C ALA A 116 -10.09 -11.80 2.08
N ALA A 117 -10.11 -12.57 0.98
CA ALA A 117 -9.38 -12.26 -0.24
C ALA A 117 -9.90 -10.98 -0.91
N PHE A 118 -11.22 -10.81 -1.05
CA PHE A 118 -11.79 -9.57 -1.58
C PHE A 118 -11.47 -8.37 -0.71
N SER A 119 -11.57 -8.52 0.61
CA SER A 119 -11.22 -7.46 1.55
C SER A 119 -9.74 -7.08 1.45
N ALA A 120 -8.84 -8.06 1.29
CA ALA A 120 -7.42 -7.81 1.04
C ALA A 120 -7.20 -7.00 -0.24
N PHE A 121 -7.81 -7.44 -1.34
CA PHE A 121 -7.67 -6.82 -2.66
C PHE A 121 -8.18 -5.37 -2.66
N PHE A 122 -9.42 -5.14 -2.22
CA PHE A 122 -10.01 -3.81 -2.22
C PHE A 122 -9.38 -2.88 -1.19
N ALA A 123 -9.05 -3.36 0.02
CA ALA A 123 -8.39 -2.54 1.03
C ALA A 123 -7.00 -2.09 0.57
N TRP A 124 -6.20 -3.00 0.00
CA TRP A 124 -4.90 -2.65 -0.57
C TRP A 124 -5.03 -1.56 -1.65
N GLN A 125 -6.03 -1.67 -2.53
CA GLN A 125 -6.24 -0.70 -3.59
C GLN A 125 -6.60 0.69 -3.03
N ILE A 126 -7.54 0.75 -2.10
CA ILE A 126 -8.01 2.00 -1.47
C ILE A 126 -6.90 2.65 -0.65
N MET A 127 -6.15 1.87 0.13
CA MET A 127 -5.05 2.38 0.98
C MET A 127 -3.93 3.00 0.15
N ASN A 128 -3.63 2.42 -1.01
CA ASN A 128 -2.64 2.96 -1.96
C ASN A 128 -3.23 4.01 -2.91
N ARG A 129 -4.51 4.38 -2.76
CA ARG A 129 -5.24 5.33 -3.62
C ARG A 129 -5.26 4.94 -5.09
N LEU A 130 -5.40 3.65 -5.35
CA LEU A 130 -5.52 3.08 -6.68
C LEU A 130 -7.02 2.83 -6.99
N PRO A 131 -7.45 2.87 -8.27
CA PRO A 131 -6.65 3.11 -9.47
C PRO A 131 -6.24 4.58 -9.61
N ARG A 132 -4.95 4.82 -9.84
CA ARG A 132 -4.37 6.14 -10.13
C ARG A 132 -3.60 6.07 -11.44
N TRP A 133 -4.23 6.53 -12.50
CA TRP A 133 -3.68 6.45 -13.86
C TRP A 133 -2.48 7.37 -14.08
N ASN A 134 -2.50 8.56 -13.47
CA ASN A 134 -1.39 9.50 -13.54
C ASN A 134 -0.86 9.84 -12.14
N HIS A 135 0.46 9.68 -11.99
CA HIS A 135 1.23 10.11 -10.83
C HIS A 135 2.26 11.15 -11.30
N PRO A 136 2.38 12.33 -10.67
CA PRO A 136 3.30 13.39 -11.11
C PRO A 136 4.75 12.95 -11.30
N MET A 137 5.20 11.92 -10.56
CA MET A 137 6.52 11.30 -10.76
C MET A 137 6.76 10.78 -12.18
N PHE A 138 5.72 10.43 -12.94
CA PHE A 138 5.82 10.01 -14.34
C PHE A 138 6.25 11.14 -15.29
N ASN A 139 6.15 12.40 -14.88
CA ASN A 139 6.58 13.56 -15.67
C ASN A 139 8.12 13.66 -15.74
N TRP A 140 8.84 12.91 -14.90
CA TRP A 140 10.29 12.84 -14.94
C TRP A 140 10.76 11.72 -15.87
N GLU A 141 11.43 12.07 -16.96
CA GLU A 141 11.86 11.11 -18.00
C GLU A 141 12.68 9.94 -17.43
N ARG A 142 13.59 10.21 -16.47
CA ARG A 142 14.39 9.16 -15.82
C ARG A 142 13.59 8.20 -14.97
N PHE A 143 12.43 8.63 -14.47
CA PHE A 143 11.56 7.78 -13.67
C PHE A 143 11.02 6.58 -14.46
N SER A 144 11.08 6.58 -15.79
CA SER A 144 10.82 5.40 -16.63
C SER A 144 11.69 4.18 -16.25
N ARG A 145 12.85 4.38 -15.64
CA ARG A 145 13.75 3.32 -15.16
C ARG A 145 13.31 2.67 -13.85
N VAL A 146 12.30 3.21 -13.15
CA VAL A 146 11.87 2.79 -11.81
C VAL A 146 11.48 1.31 -11.74
N THR A 147 10.99 0.74 -12.84
CA THR A 147 10.59 -0.67 -12.93
C THR A 147 11.71 -1.60 -13.41
N ASN A 148 12.87 -1.07 -13.79
CA ASN A 148 13.99 -1.84 -14.32
C ASN A 148 15.18 -1.80 -13.36
N ASP A 149 15.91 -0.68 -13.34
CA ASP A 149 17.20 -0.54 -12.66
C ASP A 149 17.37 0.78 -11.88
N GLY A 150 16.36 1.65 -11.90
CA GLY A 150 16.39 2.96 -11.24
C GLY A 150 15.89 2.92 -9.79
N PHE A 151 16.64 3.51 -8.89
CA PHE A 151 16.25 3.70 -7.48
C PHE A 151 16.02 5.19 -7.22
N PHE A 152 14.88 5.56 -6.66
CA PHE A 152 14.52 6.96 -6.50
C PHE A 152 14.04 7.27 -5.08
N LEU A 153 14.42 8.45 -4.59
CA LEU A 153 13.83 9.04 -3.38
C LEU A 153 13.17 10.35 -3.78
N ALA A 154 11.93 10.56 -3.39
CA ALA A 154 11.20 11.79 -3.65
C ALA A 154 10.68 12.41 -2.35
N ILE A 155 11.00 13.68 -2.14
CA ILE A 155 10.47 14.47 -1.01
C ILE A 155 9.41 15.41 -1.56
N GLU A 156 8.18 15.29 -1.08
CA GLU A 156 7.05 16.05 -1.60
C GLU A 156 7.07 17.50 -1.09
N ALA A 157 6.70 18.43 -1.96
CA ALA A 157 6.62 19.86 -1.64
C ALA A 157 5.55 20.21 -0.60
N ARG A 158 4.63 19.28 -0.31
CA ARG A 158 3.63 19.41 0.76
C ARG A 158 4.19 19.13 2.16
N ASP A 159 5.44 18.68 2.28
CA ASP A 159 6.06 18.48 3.58
C ASP A 159 6.28 19.83 4.30
N PRO A 160 5.96 19.96 5.60
CA PRO A 160 6.20 21.19 6.34
C PRO A 160 7.67 21.62 6.41
N ARG A 161 8.62 20.69 6.27
CA ARG A 161 10.07 20.97 6.27
C ARG A 161 10.63 21.16 4.86
N PHE A 162 9.79 21.13 3.83
CA PHE A 162 10.26 21.29 2.47
C PHE A 162 10.80 22.71 2.23
N THR A 163 12.05 22.79 1.79
CA THR A 163 12.70 24.01 1.28
C THR A 163 13.60 23.59 0.14
N GLU A 164 13.52 24.26 -1.01
CA GLU A 164 14.25 23.84 -2.22
C GLU A 164 15.74 23.63 -1.95
N ASN A 165 16.42 24.61 -1.35
CA ASN A 165 17.85 24.50 -1.03
C ASN A 165 18.15 23.41 0.01
N GLY A 166 17.30 23.26 1.03
CA GLY A 166 17.52 22.28 2.09
C GLY A 166 17.34 20.85 1.61
N VAL A 167 16.32 20.61 0.78
CA VAL A 167 16.07 19.30 0.17
C VAL A 167 17.13 18.98 -0.87
N TYR A 168 17.52 19.95 -1.71
CA TYR A 168 18.61 19.76 -2.66
C TYR A 168 19.91 19.36 -1.95
N GLN A 169 20.29 20.09 -0.91
CA GLN A 169 21.50 19.81 -0.13
C GLN A 169 21.43 18.45 0.56
N LEU A 170 20.27 18.05 1.09
CA LEU A 170 20.09 16.73 1.68
C LEU A 170 20.29 15.63 0.63
N LEU A 171 19.60 15.73 -0.52
CA LEU A 171 19.69 14.74 -1.60
C LEU A 171 21.13 14.62 -2.10
N GLU A 172 21.83 15.74 -2.30
CA GLU A 172 23.24 15.78 -2.69
C GLU A 172 24.14 15.10 -1.65
N GLN A 173 23.98 15.44 -0.36
CA GLN A 173 24.77 14.84 0.74
C GLN A 173 24.52 13.34 0.92
N THR A 174 23.35 12.84 0.52
CA THR A 174 23.02 11.41 0.56
C THR A 174 23.54 10.64 -0.66
N GLY A 175 24.17 11.31 -1.63
CA GLY A 175 24.67 10.69 -2.85
C GLY A 175 23.60 10.55 -3.94
N GLY A 176 22.59 11.43 -3.92
CA GLY A 176 21.58 11.51 -4.97
C GLY A 176 22.19 12.04 -6.27
N GLU A 177 22.01 11.27 -7.33
CA GLU A 177 22.33 11.63 -8.71
C GLU A 177 21.10 12.24 -9.39
N HIS A 178 21.32 13.08 -10.40
CA HIS A 178 20.25 13.63 -11.25
C HIS A 178 19.09 14.29 -10.47
N ILE A 179 19.42 15.08 -9.43
CA ILE A 179 18.43 15.78 -8.59
C ILE A 179 17.55 16.68 -9.47
N THR A 180 16.25 16.42 -9.46
CA THR A 180 15.29 17.08 -10.35
C THR A 180 14.06 17.53 -9.55
N ILE A 181 13.54 18.71 -9.89
CA ILE A 181 12.24 19.18 -9.40
C ILE A 181 11.16 18.59 -10.30
N VAL A 182 10.24 17.82 -9.71
CA VAL A 182 9.12 17.19 -10.40
C VAL A 182 7.88 18.09 -10.30
N HIS A 183 7.23 18.33 -11.44
CA HIS A 183 6.03 19.17 -11.54
C HIS A 183 4.75 18.33 -11.49
N GLU A 184 3.66 18.96 -11.05
CA GLU A 184 2.34 18.32 -10.92
C GLU A 184 1.63 18.12 -12.28
N ASP A 185 2.00 18.91 -13.30
CA ASP A 185 1.39 18.95 -14.64
C ASP A 185 2.04 17.95 -15.61
#